data_AF-A0A167AJB2-F1
#
_entry.id   AF-A0A167AJB2-F1
#
_cell.length_a   1.000
_cell.length_b   1.000
_cell.length_c   1.000
_cell.angle_alpha   90.00
_cell.angle_beta   90.00
_cell.angle_gamma   90.00
#
_symmetry.space_group_name_H-M   'P 1'
#
loop_
_entity.id
_entity.type
_entity.pdbx_description
1 polymer ?
#
loop_
_entity_poly.entity_id
_entity_poly.type
_entity_poly.pdbx_seq_one_letter_code
_entity_poly.pdbx_strand_id
1 'polypeptide(L)'
;MKVLLGPNGDISFQEKNRQLLIKNMHERILAQVPLERLIIPIDILIMYVSSAHIGLIRYWLENNTQHTPKEMATLLFQIMIEGPFRASGLEDFLKWRE
;
A
#
# COMPACT_ATOMS: atom_id res chain seq x y z
N MET A 1 18.16 5.71 1.54
CA MET A 1 16.98 4.81 1.55
C MET A 1 17.22 3.55 0.75
N LYS A 2 17.65 3.62 -0.52
CA LYS A 2 17.85 2.44 -1.38
C LYS A 2 18.81 1.38 -0.82
N VAL A 3 19.88 1.78 -0.13
CA VAL A 3 20.84 0.86 0.52
C VAL A 3 20.23 0.11 1.71
N LEU A 4 19.25 0.71 2.40
CA LEU A 4 18.62 0.13 3.59
C LEU A 4 17.38 -0.70 3.26
N LEU A 5 16.63 -0.31 2.22
CA LEU A 5 15.35 -0.91 1.85
C LEU A 5 15.38 -1.68 0.51
N GLY A 6 16.52 -1.69 -0.18
CA GLY A 6 16.72 -2.47 -1.40
C GLY A 6 17.06 -3.94 -1.12
N PRO A 7 17.32 -4.73 -2.17
CA PRO A 7 17.49 -6.18 -2.06
C PRO A 7 18.75 -6.60 -1.27
N ASN A 8 19.70 -5.68 -1.07
CA ASN A 8 20.90 -5.89 -0.25
C ASN A 8 20.79 -5.26 1.16
N GLY A 9 19.62 -4.74 1.52
CA GLY A 9 19.37 -4.17 2.85
C GLY A 9 19.20 -5.24 3.92
N ASP A 10 19.40 -4.87 5.19
CA ASP A 10 19.20 -5.77 6.32
C ASP A 10 17.72 -6.24 6.37
N ILE A 11 17.51 -7.56 6.28
CA ILE A 11 16.18 -8.20 6.36
C ILE A 11 15.47 -7.79 7.66
N SER A 12 16.21 -7.65 8.76
CA SER A 12 15.67 -7.19 10.04
C SER A 12 15.18 -5.74 9.97
N PHE A 13 15.82 -4.90 9.15
CA PHE A 13 15.39 -3.52 8.91
C PHE A 13 14.14 -3.47 8.02
N GLN A 14 14.06 -4.30 6.97
CA GLN A 14 12.85 -4.40 6.16
C GLN A 14 11.64 -4.84 7.00
N GLU A 15 11.81 -5.87 7.82
CA GLU A 15 10.74 -6.40 8.68
C GLU A 15 10.32 -5.38 9.76
N LYS A 16 11.27 -4.67 10.37
CA LYS A 16 10.97 -3.57 11.31
C LYS A 16 10.19 -2.44 10.65
N ASN A 17 10.54 -2.05 9.41
CA ASN A 17 9.80 -1.01 8.69
C ASN A 17 8.39 -1.47 8.31
N ARG A 18 8.22 -2.73 7.90
CA ARG A 18 6.91 -3.33 7.68
C ARG A 18 6.06 -3.28 8.96
N GLN A 19 6.61 -3.74 10.08
CA GLN A 19 5.91 -3.72 11.36
C GLN A 19 5.55 -2.30 11.80
N LEU A 20 6.46 -1.34 11.59
CA LEU A 20 6.21 0.06 11.87
C LEU A 20 5.09 0.63 10.98
N LEU A 21 5.07 0.31 9.68
CA LEU A 21 4.01 0.75 8.77
C LEU A 21 2.65 0.20 9.19
N ILE A 22 2.58 -1.11 9.48
CA ILE A 22 1.35 -1.77 9.92
C ILE A 22 0.88 -1.16 11.24
N LYS A 23 1.77 -1.00 12.21
CA LYS A 23 1.47 -0.37 13.50
C LYS A 23 0.93 1.05 13.32
N ASN A 24 1.60 1.87 12.52
CA ASN A 24 1.17 3.25 12.25
C ASN A 24 -0.18 3.32 11.54
N MET A 25 -0.44 2.43 10.57
CA MET A 25 -1.74 2.33 9.91
C MET A 25 -2.81 1.92 10.91
N HIS A 26 -2.55 0.90 11.72
CA HIS A 26 -3.46 0.42 12.74
C HIS A 26 -3.82 1.52 13.75
N GLU A 27 -2.83 2.20 14.32
CA GLU A 27 -3.04 3.29 15.28
C GLU A 27 -3.81 4.47 14.66
N ARG A 28 -3.46 4.89 13.43
CA ARG A 28 -4.09 6.04 12.78
C ARG A 28 -5.50 5.74 12.27
N ILE A 29 -5.73 4.56 11.71
CA ILE A 29 -7.05 4.16 11.22
C ILE A 29 -7.99 3.94 12.40
N LEU A 30 -7.58 3.22 13.45
CA LEU A 30 -8.42 3.03 14.64
C LEU A 30 -8.75 4.34 15.37
N ALA A 31 -7.84 5.32 15.36
CA ALA A 31 -8.09 6.61 15.99
C ALA A 31 -9.08 7.50 15.22
N GLN A 32 -9.32 7.22 13.94
CA GLN A 32 -10.08 8.12 13.04
C GLN A 32 -11.30 7.46 12.41
N VAL A 33 -11.37 6.12 12.40
CA VAL A 33 -12.44 5.37 11.74
C VAL A 33 -13.36 4.75 12.79
N PRO A 34 -14.65 5.11 12.81
CA PRO A 34 -15.64 4.43 13.64
C PRO A 34 -15.79 2.99 13.16
N LEU A 35 -15.38 2.04 14.00
CA LEU A 35 -15.33 0.61 13.68
C LEU A 35 -16.70 0.07 13.27
N GLU A 36 -17.79 0.59 13.85
CA GLU A 36 -19.15 0.19 13.50
C GLU A 36 -19.56 0.53 12.05
N ARG A 37 -18.82 1.40 11.36
CA ARG A 37 -19.09 1.74 9.95
C ARG A 37 -18.33 0.87 8.96
N LEU A 38 -17.42 0.03 9.44
CA LEU A 38 -16.62 -0.83 8.57
C LEU A 38 -17.47 -2.01 8.08
N ILE A 39 -17.50 -2.17 6.75
CA ILE A 39 -18.15 -3.31 6.10
C ILE A 39 -17.27 -4.56 6.20
N ILE A 40 -15.95 -4.38 6.31
CA ILE A 40 -14.96 -5.46 6.43
C ILE A 40 -14.21 -5.37 7.77
N PRO A 41 -13.77 -6.50 8.36
CA PRO A 41 -12.99 -6.48 9.59
C PRO A 41 -11.74 -5.60 9.46
N ILE A 42 -11.49 -4.77 10.48
CA ILE A 42 -10.40 -3.79 10.47
C ILE A 42 -9.03 -4.43 10.26
N ASP A 43 -8.78 -5.60 10.85
CA ASP A 43 -7.52 -6.33 10.69
C ASP A 43 -7.29 -6.78 9.24
N ILE A 44 -8.36 -7.18 8.54
CA ILE A 44 -8.30 -7.56 7.13
C ILE A 44 -7.99 -6.33 6.27
N LEU A 45 -8.67 -5.21 6.53
CA LEU A 45 -8.40 -3.95 5.83
C LEU A 45 -6.94 -3.51 5.99
N ILE A 46 -6.44 -3.48 7.23
CA ILE A 46 -5.06 -3.08 7.53
C ILE A 46 -4.06 -4.01 6.86
N MET A 47 -4.29 -5.33 6.93
CA MET A 47 -3.41 -6.31 6.29
C MET A 47 -3.37 -6.09 4.77
N TYR A 48 -4.53 -5.96 4.12
CA TYR A 48 -4.63 -5.72 2.68
C TYR A 48 -3.90 -4.43 2.26
N VAL A 49 -4.23 -3.31 2.90
CA VAL A 49 -3.67 -1.99 2.59
C VAL A 49 -2.15 -1.99 2.80
N SER A 50 -1.68 -2.45 3.95
CA SER A 50 -0.24 -2.47 4.26
C SER A 50 0.55 -3.37 3.31
N SER A 51 0.03 -4.55 2.96
CA SER A 51 0.66 -5.46 2.00
C SER A 51 0.79 -4.83 0.61
N ALA A 52 -0.26 -4.16 0.11
CA ALA A 52 -0.22 -3.47 -1.17
C ALA A 52 0.84 -2.34 -1.18
N HIS A 53 0.90 -1.54 -0.10
CA HIS A 53 1.86 -0.46 0.02
C HIS A 53 3.31 -0.98 0.03
N ILE A 54 3.59 -2.02 0.81
CA ILE A 54 4.93 -2.61 0.92
C ILE A 54 5.36 -3.22 -0.41
N GLY A 55 4.46 -3.95 -1.08
CA GLY A 55 4.74 -4.53 -2.39
C GLY A 55 5.13 -3.47 -3.41
N LEU A 56 4.39 -2.37 -3.47
CA LEU A 56 4.67 -1.28 -4.42
C LEU A 56 5.95 -0.51 -4.07
N ILE A 57 6.19 -0.23 -2.79
CA ILE A 57 7.44 0.42 -2.34
C ILE A 57 8.65 -0.47 -2.64
N ARG A 58 8.55 -1.78 -2.39
CA ARG A 58 9.61 -2.74 -2.72
C ARG A 58 9.90 -2.73 -4.22
N TYR A 59 8.87 -2.89 -5.05
CA TYR A 59 9.00 -2.82 -6.51
C TYR A 59 9.69 -1.51 -6.95
N TRP A 60 9.25 -0.38 -6.42
CA TRP A 60 9.81 0.93 -6.74
C TRP A 60 11.28 1.08 -6.35
N LEU A 61 11.69 0.52 -5.21
CA LEU A 61 13.07 0.59 -4.74
C LEU A 61 13.99 -0.41 -5.44
N GLU A 62 13.50 -1.59 -5.79
CA GLU A 62 14.26 -2.63 -6.48
C GLU A 62 14.47 -2.29 -7.95
N ASN A 63 13.48 -1.69 -8.59
CA ASN A 63 13.55 -1.29 -9.98
C ASN A 63 14.08 0.16 -10.06
N ASN A 64 14.98 0.46 -10.99
CA ASN A 64 15.38 1.85 -11.31
C ASN A 64 14.22 2.56 -12.05
N THR A 65 13.06 2.63 -11.41
CA THR A 65 11.90 3.33 -11.96
C THR A 65 12.21 4.82 -12.06
N GLN A 66 11.57 5.50 -13.02
CA GLN A 66 11.77 6.94 -13.24
C GLN A 66 10.97 7.81 -12.26
N HIS A 67 10.12 7.19 -11.44
CA HIS A 67 9.24 7.90 -10.53
C HIS A 67 9.98 8.36 -9.27
N THR A 68 9.79 9.63 -8.94
CA THR A 68 10.19 10.22 -7.67
C THR A 68 9.37 9.62 -6.51
N PRO A 69 9.85 9.73 -5.26
CA PRO A 69 9.09 9.27 -4.09
C PRO A 69 7.69 9.89 -4.00
N LYS A 70 7.56 11.16 -4.41
CA LYS A 70 6.28 11.89 -4.39
C LYS A 70 5.31 11.33 -5.43
N GLU A 71 5.77 11.09 -6.65
CA GLU A 71 4.93 10.52 -7.71
C GLU A 71 4.44 9.12 -7.32
N MET A 72 5.31 8.28 -6.75
CA MET A 72 4.90 6.96 -6.27
C MET A 72 3.87 7.04 -5.14
N ALA A 73 4.03 7.97 -4.19
CA ALA A 73 3.05 8.18 -3.14
C ALA A 73 1.69 8.63 -3.72
N THR A 74 1.70 9.49 -4.73
CA THR A 74 0.49 9.93 -5.44
C THR A 74 -0.20 8.76 -6.16
N LEU A 75 0.55 7.96 -6.92
CA LEU A 75 0.03 6.77 -7.61
C LEU A 75 -0.57 5.76 -6.63
N LEU A 76 0.13 5.51 -5.52
CA LEU A 76 -0.32 4.61 -4.48
C LEU A 76 -1.63 5.09 -3.87
N PHE A 77 -1.72 6.38 -3.53
CA PHE A 77 -2.93 6.97 -2.96
C PHE A 77 -4.11 6.90 -3.93
N GLN A 78 -3.87 7.17 -5.22
CA GLN A 78 -4.89 7.06 -6.27
C GLN A 78 -5.41 5.62 -6.40
N ILE A 79 -4.53 4.61 -6.40
CA ILE A 79 -4.92 3.19 -6.41
C ILE A 79 -5.73 2.83 -5.16
N MET A 80 -5.38 3.37 -3.99
CA MET A 80 -6.07 3.09 -2.74
C MET A 80 -7.50 3.66 -2.71
N ILE A 81 -7.68 4.89 -3.19
CA ILE A 81 -8.97 5.58 -3.18
C ILE A 81 -9.90 5.07 -4.28
N GLU A 82 -9.41 4.92 -5.51
CA GLU A 82 -10.25 4.55 -6.66
C GLU A 82 -10.35 3.03 -6.85
N GLY A 83 -9.46 2.26 -6.21
CA GLY A 83 -9.26 0.84 -6.48
C GLY A 83 -8.44 0.60 -7.76
N PRO A 84 -7.87 -0.61 -7.92
CA PRO A 84 -6.91 -0.90 -8.98
C PRO A 84 -7.50 -0.82 -10.39
N PHE A 85 -8.76 -1.21 -10.58
CA PHE A 85 -9.40 -1.19 -11.91
C PHE A 85 -9.63 0.23 -12.42
N ARG A 86 -10.27 1.07 -11.60
CA ARG A 86 -10.53 2.46 -12.00
C ARG A 86 -9.25 3.28 -12.08
N ALA A 87 -8.31 3.10 -11.14
CA ALA A 87 -7.03 3.80 -11.19
C ALA A 87 -6.18 3.45 -12.42
N SER A 88 -6.40 2.28 -13.03
CA SER A 88 -5.72 1.85 -14.27
C SER A 88 -6.50 2.13 -15.55
N GLY A 89 -7.72 2.68 -15.47
CA GLY A 89 -8.61 2.87 -16.63
C GLY A 89 -9.21 1.56 -17.17
N LEU A 90 -9.23 0.51 -16.35
CA LEU A 90 -9.73 -0.82 -16.69
C LEU A 90 -11.12 -1.11 -16.09
N GLU A 91 -11.89 -0.10 -15.69
CA GLU A 91 -13.23 -0.31 -15.13
C GLU A 91 -14.19 -1.05 -16.06
N ASP A 92 -14.05 -0.89 -17.38
CA ASP A 92 -14.92 -1.54 -18.36
C ASP A 92 -14.70 -3.06 -18.44
N PHE A 93 -13.55 -3.57 -17.99
CA PHE A 93 -13.33 -5.02 -17.88
C PHE A 93 -14.25 -5.69 -16.85
N LEU A 94 -14.73 -4.95 -15.84
CA LEU A 94 -15.66 -5.48 -14.84
C LEU A 94 -17.07 -5.68 -15.41
N LYS A 95 -17.46 -4.84 -16.38
CA LYS A 95 -18.79 -4.87 -17.02
C LYS A 95 -18.99 -6.08 -17.93
N TRP A 96 -17.93 -6.73 -18.40
CA TRP A 96 -18.03 -7.92 -19.27
C TRP A 96 -18.38 -9.21 -18.52
N ARG A 97 -18.45 -9.16 -17.18
CA ARG A 97 -18.67 -10.32 -16.30
C ARG A 97 -20.10 -10.39 -15.74
N GLU A 98 -20.98 -9.47 -16.13
CA GLU A 98 -22.42 -9.44 -15.83
C GLU A 98 -23.24 -9.86 -17.05
#